data_AF-A0A2V9W4R0-F1
#
_entry.id   AF-A0A2V9W4R0-F1
#
_cell.length_a   1.000
_cell.length_b   1.000
_cell.length_c   1.000
_cell.angle_alpha   90.00
_cell.angle_beta   90.00
_cell.angle_gamma   90.00
#
_symmetry.space_group_name_H-M   'P 1'
#
loop_
_entity.id
_entity.type
_entity.pdbx_description
1 polymer ?
#
loop_
_entity_poly.entity_id
_entity_poly.type
_entity_poly.pdbx_seq_one_letter_code
_entity_poly.pdbx_strand_id
1 'polypeptide(L)'
;MRKRSKIWLAAAGVLLGAFIISALFLPKSYGLAAFSDIAQCLFLISGLAAIVPLAIRAERRMRLFWSLIILGVSLWFIYQLFWTYYEVILRTDVPGLFVGDVVLFLHIVPFMAALAVRPHVPRDEYSARVGRLDFALLLLWWFYLYALLVLPWYHVVANLSAYNSHLNAVYVSEEIAFLVGLIACWILSKGEWKSLYANLFGMSLCYASSSTLANLAIAGKEYYSGSLYDIPIVMSMAWLTWIGLRTKAQQPAADTREVSTLYGVWLARCSMIAVFSLPVFAAWALSDNAVPARVRVFRLTLTLVAAFFMGVMVFLRQYLLDRELIQLLQHSRESFENLKRLHAQILQSEKLASIGQLVGGAAHELNNPITAMLGYSDMLLSTSLTAEQAPFAAKIGQYVRRTKSLVASLISFARQAPGPKTPVDLNTLARTAVKLTQSQWEALDIKVRTQFDPALPKVLGDSNQLLQVCLQLVASCLHLLSGRGGQTLTVSTEQQVGIAVVLITTSAGNSTSRLSGRF
;
A
#
# COMPACT_ATOMS: atom_id res chain seq x y z
N MET A 1 -10.89 0.01 32.71
CA MET A 1 -10.99 -1.47 32.79
C MET A 1 -12.40 -1.85 33.23
N ARG A 2 -13.00 -2.90 32.65
CA ARG A 2 -14.35 -3.39 33.03
C ARG A 2 -14.33 -4.03 34.42
N LYS A 3 -15.47 -4.04 35.15
CA LYS A 3 -15.61 -4.64 36.49
C LYS A 3 -15.13 -6.11 36.53
N ARG A 4 -15.45 -6.89 35.50
CA ARG A 4 -14.99 -8.29 35.32
C ARG A 4 -13.46 -8.42 35.24
N SER A 5 -12.78 -7.50 34.54
CA SER A 5 -11.31 -7.50 34.45
C SER A 5 -10.63 -7.19 35.78
N LYS A 6 -11.25 -6.38 36.65
CA LYS A 6 -10.73 -6.09 38.00
C LYS A 6 -10.84 -7.32 38.91
N ILE A 7 -11.98 -8.02 38.86
CA ILE A 7 -12.19 -9.26 39.64
C ILE A 7 -11.20 -10.34 39.19
N TRP A 8 -10.99 -10.48 37.88
CA TRP A 8 -10.02 -11.44 37.34
C TRP A 8 -8.59 -11.14 37.81
N LEU A 9 -8.13 -9.88 37.75
CA LEU A 9 -6.82 -9.51 38.28
C LEU A 9 -6.70 -9.73 39.79
N ALA A 10 -7.77 -9.48 40.55
CA ALA A 10 -7.78 -9.76 41.99
C ALA A 10 -7.60 -11.27 42.25
N ALA A 11 -8.30 -12.13 41.50
CA ALA A 11 -8.14 -13.58 41.61
C ALA A 11 -6.72 -14.04 41.24
N ALA A 12 -6.15 -13.51 40.14
CA ALA A 12 -4.76 -13.80 39.77
C ALA A 12 -3.75 -13.31 40.83
N GLY A 13 -4.00 -12.14 41.44
CA GLY A 13 -3.18 -11.60 42.53
C GLY A 13 -3.26 -12.43 43.82
N VAL A 14 -4.45 -12.93 44.18
CA VAL A 14 -4.64 -13.85 45.31
C VAL A 14 -3.90 -15.16 45.08
N LEU A 15 -4.00 -15.74 43.88
CA LEU A 15 -3.26 -16.95 43.52
C LEU A 15 -1.74 -16.72 43.57
N LEU A 16 -1.26 -15.58 43.09
CA LEU A 16 0.17 -15.21 43.13
C LEU A 16 0.65 -15.04 44.58
N GLY A 17 -0.16 -14.39 45.43
CA GLY A 17 0.13 -14.26 46.85
C GLY A 17 0.19 -15.61 47.56
N ALA A 18 -0.77 -16.49 47.29
CA ALA A 18 -0.78 -17.86 47.80
C ALA A 18 0.46 -18.65 47.34
N PHE A 19 0.88 -18.47 46.09
CA PHE A 19 2.12 -19.04 45.56
C PHE A 19 3.35 -18.57 46.31
N ILE A 20 3.52 -17.26 46.46
CA ILE A 20 4.68 -16.67 47.16
C ILE A 20 4.75 -17.14 48.62
N ILE A 21 3.62 -17.15 49.33
CA ILE A 21 3.54 -17.64 50.72
C ILE A 21 3.92 -19.12 50.78
N SER A 22 3.39 -19.93 49.84
CA SER A 22 3.69 -21.36 49.78
C SER A 22 5.18 -21.60 49.54
N ALA A 23 5.80 -20.86 48.61
CA ALA A 23 7.22 -21.00 48.28
C ALA A 23 8.16 -20.55 49.42
N LEU A 24 7.75 -19.59 50.25
CA LEU A 24 8.54 -19.07 51.37
C LEU A 24 8.45 -19.91 52.65
N PHE A 25 7.28 -20.48 52.93
CA PHE A 25 6.99 -21.04 54.26
C PHE A 25 6.74 -22.55 54.27
N LEU A 26 6.40 -23.17 53.13
CA LEU A 26 6.15 -24.61 53.09
C LEU A 26 7.46 -25.39 52.85
N PRO A 27 7.67 -26.51 53.55
CA PRO A 27 8.81 -27.37 53.30
C PRO A 27 8.68 -28.09 51.95
N LYS A 28 9.82 -28.51 51.38
CA LYS A 28 9.88 -29.32 50.16
C LYS A 28 8.98 -30.55 50.33
N SER A 29 7.93 -30.60 49.51
CA SER A 29 6.95 -31.69 49.51
C SER A 29 6.34 -31.85 48.13
N TYR A 30 5.82 -33.03 47.83
CA TYR A 30 5.09 -33.29 46.60
C TYR A 30 3.89 -32.34 46.43
N GLY A 31 3.18 -32.04 47.53
CA GLY A 31 2.04 -31.11 47.49
C GLY A 31 2.44 -29.70 47.06
N LEU A 32 3.61 -29.22 47.47
CA LEU A 32 4.16 -27.93 47.06
C LEU A 32 4.53 -27.91 45.57
N ALA A 33 5.21 -28.96 45.09
CA ALA A 33 5.56 -29.11 43.68
C ALA A 33 4.31 -29.18 42.78
N ALA A 34 3.34 -30.02 43.15
CA ALA A 34 2.09 -30.13 42.41
C ALA A 34 1.27 -28.83 42.40
N PHE A 35 1.22 -28.12 43.53
CA PHE A 35 0.58 -26.81 43.59
C PHE A 35 1.30 -25.79 42.69
N SER A 36 2.63 -25.78 42.67
CA SER A 36 3.42 -24.89 41.83
C SER A 36 3.12 -25.08 40.34
N ASP A 37 3.22 -26.32 39.89
CA ASP A 37 3.04 -26.71 38.50
C ASP A 37 1.63 -26.39 38.00
N ILE A 38 0.61 -26.74 38.80
CA ILE A 38 -0.78 -26.42 38.48
C ILE A 38 -1.00 -24.91 38.46
N ALA A 39 -0.43 -24.15 39.40
CA ALA A 39 -0.55 -22.69 39.43
C ALA A 39 0.09 -22.07 38.17
N GLN A 40 1.28 -22.52 37.76
CA GLN A 40 1.95 -22.09 36.52
C GLN A 40 1.08 -22.35 35.28
N CYS A 41 0.51 -23.55 35.16
CA CYS A 41 -0.46 -23.87 34.10
C CYS A 41 -1.67 -22.92 34.10
N LEU A 42 -2.24 -22.64 35.28
CA LEU A 42 -3.39 -21.74 35.43
C LEU A 42 -3.05 -20.30 35.01
N PHE A 43 -1.85 -19.79 35.35
CA PHE A 43 -1.43 -18.47 34.93
C PHE A 43 -1.24 -18.36 33.41
N LEU A 44 -0.66 -19.37 32.76
CA LEU A 44 -0.52 -19.41 31.31
C LEU A 44 -1.88 -19.48 30.60
N ILE A 45 -2.81 -20.31 31.10
CA ILE A 45 -4.19 -20.36 30.59
C ILE A 45 -4.89 -19.00 30.77
N SER A 46 -4.72 -18.37 31.93
CA SER A 46 -5.26 -17.04 32.21
C SER A 46 -4.69 -15.99 31.25
N GLY A 47 -3.38 -16.04 30.97
CA GLY A 47 -2.72 -15.17 30.00
C GLY A 47 -3.26 -15.35 28.58
N LEU A 48 -3.39 -16.60 28.12
CA LEU A 48 -4.01 -16.93 26.84
C LEU A 48 -5.45 -16.43 26.76
N ALA A 49 -6.27 -16.67 27.78
CA ALA A 49 -7.65 -16.21 27.83
C ALA A 49 -7.77 -14.68 27.79
N ALA A 50 -6.77 -13.95 28.32
CA ALA A 50 -6.72 -12.50 28.26
C ALA A 50 -6.30 -11.99 26.87
N ILE A 51 -5.40 -12.70 26.17
CA ILE A 51 -4.81 -12.29 24.89
C ILE A 51 -5.64 -12.73 23.67
N VAL A 52 -6.30 -13.90 23.71
CA VAL A 52 -7.12 -14.41 22.59
C VAL A 52 -8.18 -13.40 22.10
N PRO A 53 -8.94 -12.71 22.98
CA PRO A 53 -9.89 -11.69 22.55
C PRO A 53 -9.25 -10.50 21.83
N LEU A 54 -7.98 -10.16 22.13
CA LEU A 54 -7.23 -9.12 21.42
C LEU A 54 -6.95 -9.54 19.98
N ALA A 55 -6.60 -10.81 19.74
CA ALA A 55 -6.39 -11.33 18.40
C ALA A 55 -7.69 -11.38 17.57
N ILE A 56 -8.79 -11.85 18.16
CA ILE A 56 -10.09 -12.00 17.49
C ILE A 56 -10.64 -10.64 17.02
N ARG A 57 -10.50 -9.60 17.87
CA ARG A 57 -11.00 -8.25 17.57
C ARG A 57 -10.08 -7.44 16.66
N ALA A 58 -8.85 -7.90 16.46
CA ALA A 58 -7.86 -7.19 15.69
C ALA A 58 -8.01 -7.45 14.18
N GLU A 59 -7.66 -6.44 13.38
CA GLU A 59 -7.63 -6.56 11.92
C GLU A 59 -6.20 -6.75 11.39
N ARG A 60 -6.09 -7.45 10.26
CA ARG A 60 -4.87 -7.65 9.45
C ARG A 60 -3.61 -7.92 10.29
N ARG A 61 -2.74 -6.92 10.44
CA ARG A 61 -1.42 -7.03 11.09
C ARG A 61 -1.47 -7.13 12.60
N MET A 62 -2.42 -6.43 13.22
CA MET A 62 -2.61 -6.52 14.66
C MET A 62 -3.05 -7.94 15.04
N ARG A 63 -3.89 -8.58 14.20
CA ARG A 63 -4.28 -9.98 14.40
C ARG A 63 -3.08 -10.91 14.29
N LEU A 64 -2.21 -10.68 13.31
CA LEU A 64 -1.00 -11.48 13.12
C LEU A 64 -0.03 -11.31 14.31
N PHE A 65 0.17 -10.08 14.80
CA PHE A 65 0.93 -9.81 16.03
C PHE A 65 0.42 -10.64 17.21
N TRP A 66 -0.87 -10.51 17.54
CA TRP A 66 -1.43 -11.25 18.69
C TRP A 66 -1.46 -12.76 18.47
N SER A 67 -1.64 -13.24 17.24
CA SER A 67 -1.59 -14.68 16.94
C SER A 67 -0.20 -15.27 17.21
N LEU A 68 0.86 -14.51 16.94
CA LEU A 68 2.24 -14.94 17.21
C LEU A 68 2.57 -14.90 18.70
N ILE A 69 2.08 -13.89 19.43
CA ILE A 69 2.14 -13.88 20.90
C ILE A 69 1.42 -15.11 21.48
N ILE A 70 0.20 -15.40 21.00
CA ILE A 70 -0.57 -16.58 21.44
C ILE A 70 0.20 -17.87 21.16
N LEU A 71 0.78 -18.01 19.96
CA LEU A 71 1.59 -19.18 19.60
C LEU A 71 2.78 -19.37 20.56
N GLY A 72 3.52 -18.31 20.89
CA GLY A 72 4.62 -18.37 21.85
C GLY A 72 4.19 -18.80 23.25
N VAL A 73 3.10 -18.21 23.77
CA VAL A 73 2.53 -18.58 25.07
C VAL A 73 1.98 -20.01 25.05
N SER A 74 1.40 -20.46 23.94
CA SER A 74 0.92 -21.84 23.79
C SER A 74 2.06 -22.85 23.79
N LEU A 75 3.18 -22.55 23.13
CA LEU A 75 4.38 -23.40 23.19
C LEU A 75 4.93 -23.46 24.62
N TRP A 76 4.99 -22.33 25.31
CA TRP A 76 5.40 -22.29 26.72
C TRP A 76 4.46 -23.12 27.62
N PHE A 77 3.15 -23.05 27.38
CA PHE A 77 2.17 -23.88 28.08
C PHE A 77 2.34 -25.37 27.81
N ILE A 78 2.61 -25.76 26.57
CA ILE A 78 2.89 -27.17 26.21
C ILE A 78 4.13 -27.67 26.94
N TYR A 79 5.19 -26.86 27.00
CA TYR A 79 6.38 -27.20 27.79
C TYR A 79 6.03 -27.37 29.28
N GLN A 80 5.28 -26.45 29.87
CA GLN A 80 4.85 -26.56 31.27
C GLN A 80 4.03 -27.82 31.52
N LEU A 81 3.12 -28.19 30.61
CA LEU A 81 2.35 -29.42 30.72
C LEU A 81 3.23 -30.67 30.74
N PHE A 82 4.29 -30.69 29.94
CA PHE A 82 5.23 -31.80 30.00
C PHE A 82 5.95 -31.86 31.34
N TRP A 83 6.42 -30.72 31.85
CA TRP A 83 7.06 -30.65 33.16
C TRP A 83 6.15 -31.21 34.26
N THR A 84 4.90 -30.72 34.29
CA THR A 84 3.84 -31.18 35.21
C THR A 84 3.52 -32.66 35.05
N TYR A 85 3.52 -33.18 33.83
CA TYR A 85 3.28 -34.60 33.58
C TYR A 85 4.38 -35.47 34.21
N TYR A 86 5.65 -35.10 34.07
CA TYR A 86 6.74 -35.85 34.69
C TYR A 86 6.74 -35.72 36.21
N GLU A 87 6.64 -34.50 36.73
CA GLU A 87 6.81 -34.26 38.16
C GLU A 87 5.57 -34.63 38.99
N VAL A 88 4.37 -34.31 38.51
CA VAL A 88 3.12 -34.54 39.26
C VAL A 88 2.52 -35.90 38.96
N ILE A 89 2.45 -36.29 37.68
CA ILE A 89 1.76 -37.53 37.28
C ILE A 89 2.69 -38.73 37.39
N LEU A 90 3.86 -38.67 36.75
CA LEU A 90 4.84 -39.76 36.79
C LEU A 90 5.66 -39.80 38.08
N ARG A 91 5.72 -38.68 38.82
CA ARG A 91 6.51 -38.53 40.06
C ARG A 91 7.98 -38.85 39.86
N THR A 92 8.49 -38.48 38.69
CA THR A 92 9.88 -38.65 38.28
C THR A 92 10.46 -37.30 37.93
N ASP A 93 11.74 -37.10 38.22
CA ASP A 93 12.47 -35.93 37.71
C ASP A 93 12.42 -35.90 36.19
N VAL A 94 12.36 -34.70 35.63
CA VAL A 94 12.34 -34.51 34.16
C VAL A 94 13.59 -35.17 33.58
N PRO A 95 13.45 -36.02 32.54
CA PRO A 95 14.60 -36.68 31.92
C PRO A 95 15.62 -35.65 31.46
N GLY A 96 16.91 -35.87 31.70
CA GLY A 96 17.93 -34.92 31.24
C GLY A 96 18.04 -34.82 29.71
N LEU A 97 17.49 -35.78 28.97
CA LEU A 97 17.33 -35.75 27.51
C LEU A 97 15.85 -35.64 27.20
N PHE A 98 15.34 -34.42 27.08
CA PHE A 98 13.91 -34.17 27.03
C PHE A 98 13.48 -33.52 25.71
N VAL A 99 12.49 -34.12 25.05
CA VAL A 99 11.95 -33.61 23.77
C VAL A 99 11.34 -32.22 23.94
N GLY A 100 10.82 -31.90 25.13
CA GLY A 100 10.26 -30.57 25.38
C GLY A 100 11.30 -29.46 25.47
N ASP A 101 12.60 -29.73 25.56
CA ASP A 101 13.63 -28.70 25.47
C ASP A 101 13.59 -27.96 24.12
N VAL A 102 13.20 -28.68 23.05
CA VAL A 102 12.97 -28.07 21.74
C VAL A 102 11.77 -27.12 21.79
N VAL A 103 10.71 -27.51 22.51
CA VAL A 103 9.49 -26.70 22.67
C VAL A 103 9.78 -25.46 23.51
N LEU A 104 10.57 -25.62 24.58
CA LEU A 104 11.06 -24.52 25.40
C LEU A 104 11.92 -23.58 24.56
N PHE A 105 12.87 -24.07 23.78
CA PHE A 105 13.67 -23.21 22.92
C PHE A 105 12.79 -22.45 21.91
N LEU A 106 11.91 -23.16 21.19
CA LEU A 106 11.13 -22.58 20.10
C LEU A 106 10.08 -21.54 20.57
N HIS A 107 9.71 -21.50 21.85
CA HIS A 107 8.63 -20.63 22.33
C HIS A 107 8.94 -19.13 22.23
N ILE A 108 10.23 -18.73 22.25
CA ILE A 108 10.66 -17.32 22.12
C ILE A 108 10.54 -16.85 20.67
N VAL A 109 10.68 -17.74 19.69
CA VAL A 109 10.70 -17.36 18.29
C VAL A 109 9.40 -16.70 17.80
N PRO A 110 8.20 -17.22 18.13
CA PRO A 110 6.95 -16.50 17.86
C PRO A 110 6.87 -15.12 18.52
N PHE A 111 7.47 -14.92 19.71
CA PHE A 111 7.52 -13.59 20.31
C PHE A 111 8.42 -12.63 19.52
N MET A 112 9.60 -13.08 19.09
CA MET A 112 10.46 -12.32 18.17
C MET A 112 9.72 -11.99 16.86
N ALA A 113 8.95 -12.95 16.34
CA ALA A 113 8.10 -12.78 15.17
C ALA A 113 7.09 -11.66 15.35
N ALA A 114 6.38 -11.66 16.50
CA ALA A 114 5.42 -10.63 16.83
C ALA A 114 6.11 -9.25 16.85
N LEU A 115 7.29 -9.14 17.44
CA LEU A 115 8.05 -7.87 17.44
C LEU A 115 8.43 -7.39 16.04
N ALA A 116 8.75 -8.30 15.12
CA ALA A 116 9.09 -7.95 13.74
C ALA A 116 7.88 -7.38 12.96
N VAL A 117 6.65 -7.76 13.34
CA VAL A 117 5.41 -7.34 12.66
C VAL A 117 5.09 -5.87 12.88
N ARG A 118 5.43 -5.31 14.05
CA ARG A 118 5.24 -3.89 14.44
C ARG A 118 3.92 -3.28 13.92
N PRO A 119 2.76 -3.76 14.41
CA PRO A 119 1.46 -3.29 13.93
C PRO A 119 1.20 -1.78 14.14
N HIS A 120 2.03 -1.09 14.93
CA HIS A 120 1.94 0.35 15.18
C HIS A 120 2.56 1.24 14.09
N VAL A 121 3.36 0.69 13.18
CA VAL A 121 3.97 1.45 12.08
C VAL A 121 3.16 1.25 10.80
N PRO A 122 2.63 2.33 10.17
CA PRO A 122 2.03 2.22 8.86
C PRO A 122 3.10 1.82 7.84
N ARG A 123 2.85 0.71 7.14
CA ARG A 123 3.75 0.15 6.12
C ARG A 123 2.89 -0.30 4.96
N ASP A 124 3.36 -0.18 3.72
CA ASP A 124 2.67 -0.78 2.57
C ASP A 124 2.57 -2.30 2.71
N GLU A 125 1.47 -2.90 2.27
CA GLU A 125 1.23 -4.36 2.35
C GLU A 125 2.34 -5.19 1.68
N TYR A 126 3.07 -4.60 0.74
CA TYR A 126 4.20 -5.24 0.08
C TYR A 126 5.46 -5.34 0.96
N SER A 127 5.82 -4.26 1.68
CA SER A 127 6.93 -4.26 2.65
C SER A 127 6.71 -5.28 3.79
N ALA A 128 5.46 -5.63 4.08
CA ALA A 128 5.11 -6.71 5.01
C ALA A 128 5.37 -8.11 4.43
N ARG A 129 5.26 -8.31 3.11
CA ARG A 129 5.61 -9.60 2.45
C ARG A 129 7.10 -9.89 2.56
N VAL A 130 7.96 -8.92 2.22
CA VAL A 130 9.41 -9.04 2.36
C VAL A 130 9.81 -9.20 3.84
N GLY A 131 9.16 -8.46 4.75
CA GLY A 131 9.37 -8.62 6.19
C GLY A 131 9.04 -10.01 6.73
N ARG A 132 8.06 -10.73 6.16
CA ARG A 132 7.78 -12.13 6.53
C ARG A 132 8.91 -13.07 6.10
N LEU A 133 9.57 -12.81 4.98
CA LEU A 133 10.73 -13.59 4.54
C LEU A 133 11.96 -13.28 5.41
N ASP A 134 12.21 -12.03 5.76
CA ASP A 134 13.27 -11.69 6.72
C ASP A 134 13.07 -12.39 8.07
N PHE A 135 11.82 -12.47 8.54
CA PHE A 135 11.49 -13.22 9.74
C PHE A 135 11.73 -14.72 9.59
N ALA A 136 11.23 -15.35 8.52
CA ALA A 136 11.40 -16.80 8.36
C ALA A 136 12.88 -17.20 8.15
N LEU A 137 13.71 -16.29 7.60
CA LEU A 137 15.18 -16.46 7.56
C LEU A 137 15.77 -16.48 8.97
N LEU A 138 15.38 -15.55 9.84
CA LEU A 138 15.83 -15.50 11.23
C LEU A 138 15.34 -16.71 12.04
N LEU A 139 14.11 -17.17 11.83
CA LEU A 139 13.58 -18.40 12.42
C LEU A 139 14.39 -19.63 12.00
N LEU A 140 14.65 -19.78 10.70
CA LEU A 140 15.47 -20.88 10.19
C LEU A 140 16.90 -20.83 10.76
N TRP A 141 17.43 -19.62 10.97
CA TRP A 141 18.75 -19.43 11.57
C TRP A 141 18.80 -19.82 13.06
N TRP A 142 17.81 -19.45 13.87
CA TRP A 142 17.74 -19.89 15.27
C TRP A 142 17.58 -21.40 15.41
N PHE A 143 16.73 -22.00 14.57
CA PHE A 143 16.61 -23.46 14.50
C PHE A 143 17.94 -24.11 14.09
N TYR A 144 18.63 -23.52 13.11
CA TYR A 144 19.96 -23.97 12.71
C TYR A 144 20.97 -23.89 13.86
N LEU A 145 21.02 -22.79 14.63
CA LEU A 145 21.91 -22.67 15.78
C LEU A 145 21.65 -23.74 16.84
N TYR A 146 20.37 -23.98 17.16
CA TYR A 146 19.98 -25.05 18.07
C TYR A 146 20.43 -26.42 17.54
N ALA A 147 20.13 -26.71 16.27
CA ALA A 147 20.52 -27.97 15.65
C ALA A 147 22.05 -28.14 15.54
N LEU A 148 22.80 -27.06 15.37
CA LEU A 148 24.26 -27.08 15.24
C LEU A 148 24.95 -27.31 16.59
N LEU A 149 24.45 -26.66 17.64
CA LEU A 149 25.11 -26.60 18.94
C LEU A 149 24.61 -27.65 19.92
N VAL A 150 23.32 -28.02 19.85
CA VAL A 150 22.65 -28.86 20.86
C VAL A 150 22.47 -30.30 20.38
N LEU A 151 21.84 -30.50 19.21
CA LEU A 151 21.51 -31.83 18.69
C LEU A 151 22.69 -32.82 18.53
N PRO A 152 23.94 -32.42 18.20
CA PRO A 152 25.02 -33.39 18.06
C PRO A 152 25.35 -34.10 19.38
N TRP A 153 25.21 -33.39 20.49
CA TRP A 153 25.48 -33.95 21.83
C TRP A 153 24.40 -34.92 22.27
N TYR A 154 23.20 -34.80 21.73
CA TYR A 154 22.11 -35.75 21.95
C TYR A 154 22.20 -36.96 21.01
N HIS A 155 22.21 -36.73 19.69
CA HIS A 155 22.06 -37.81 18.70
C HIS A 155 23.37 -38.51 18.30
N VAL A 156 24.52 -37.86 18.45
CA VAL A 156 25.80 -38.40 17.92
C VAL A 156 26.69 -38.98 19.01
N VAL A 157 26.83 -38.28 20.14
CA VAL A 157 27.78 -38.65 21.22
C VAL A 157 27.07 -38.95 22.56
N ALA A 158 25.78 -38.63 22.69
CA ALA A 158 24.98 -38.83 23.91
C ALA A 158 25.69 -38.32 25.18
N ASN A 159 26.20 -37.08 25.16
CA ASN A 159 26.85 -36.44 26.30
C ASN A 159 25.90 -35.43 26.96
N LEU A 160 25.36 -35.80 28.12
CA LEU A 160 24.37 -35.02 28.85
C LEU A 160 24.89 -33.67 29.38
N SER A 161 26.12 -33.64 29.88
CA SER A 161 26.72 -32.42 30.43
C SER A 161 26.98 -31.38 29.34
N ALA A 162 27.54 -31.83 28.20
CA ALA A 162 27.75 -30.97 27.04
C ALA A 162 26.41 -30.50 26.46
N TYR A 163 25.42 -31.39 26.33
CA TYR A 163 24.07 -31.05 25.88
C TYR A 163 23.45 -29.92 26.71
N ASN A 164 23.41 -30.07 28.04
CA ASN A 164 22.83 -29.06 28.93
C ASN A 164 23.58 -27.72 28.89
N SER A 165 24.92 -27.75 28.86
CA SER A 165 25.72 -26.53 28.79
C SER A 165 25.48 -25.77 27.49
N HIS A 166 25.45 -26.46 26.35
CA HIS A 166 25.18 -25.84 25.05
C HIS A 166 23.72 -25.39 24.92
N LEU A 167 22.75 -26.15 25.43
CA LEU A 167 21.35 -25.77 25.46
C LEU A 167 21.16 -24.46 26.24
N ASN A 168 21.69 -24.39 27.46
CA ASN A 168 21.60 -23.20 28.31
C ASN A 168 22.25 -21.98 27.64
N ALA A 169 23.43 -22.16 27.03
CA ALA A 169 24.15 -21.06 26.38
C ALA A 169 23.36 -20.48 25.19
N VAL A 170 22.79 -21.34 24.34
CA VAL A 170 21.99 -20.90 23.18
C VAL A 170 20.68 -20.28 23.64
N TYR A 171 20.03 -20.85 24.66
CA TYR A 171 18.78 -20.35 25.20
C TYR A 171 18.94 -18.94 25.82
N VAL A 172 19.96 -18.73 26.66
CA VAL A 172 20.28 -17.40 27.22
C VAL A 172 20.59 -16.39 26.10
N SER A 173 21.30 -16.84 25.05
CA SER A 173 21.59 -15.98 23.89
C SER A 173 20.32 -15.54 23.16
N GLU A 174 19.33 -16.44 23.05
CA GLU A 174 18.02 -16.14 22.47
C GLU A 174 17.21 -15.16 23.33
N GLU A 175 17.20 -15.35 24.65
CA GLU A 175 16.55 -14.43 25.59
C GLU A 175 17.14 -13.03 25.50
N ILE A 176 18.48 -12.91 25.47
CA ILE A 176 19.16 -11.61 25.31
C ILE A 176 18.78 -10.97 23.97
N ALA A 177 18.79 -11.72 22.87
CA ALA A 177 18.41 -11.19 21.56
C ALA A 177 16.96 -10.69 21.55
N PHE A 178 16.05 -11.41 22.19
CA PHE A 178 14.65 -11.02 22.33
C PHE A 178 14.50 -9.73 23.18
N LEU A 179 15.21 -9.63 24.31
CA LEU A 179 15.22 -8.44 25.16
C LEU A 179 15.77 -7.21 24.43
N VAL A 180 16.85 -7.36 23.66
CA VAL A 180 17.38 -6.27 22.82
C VAL A 180 16.34 -5.83 21.78
N GLY A 181 15.64 -6.78 21.16
CA GLY A 181 14.54 -6.50 20.25
C GLY A 181 13.39 -5.72 20.91
N LEU A 182 13.03 -6.08 22.15
CA LEU A 182 12.03 -5.38 22.95
C LEU A 182 12.46 -3.96 23.32
N ILE A 183 13.71 -3.76 23.75
CA ILE A 183 14.27 -2.44 24.05
C ILE A 183 14.20 -1.54 22.80
N ALA A 184 14.60 -2.06 21.64
CA ALA A 184 14.53 -1.31 20.40
C ALA A 184 13.08 -0.91 20.04
N CYS A 185 12.12 -1.83 20.18
CA CYS A 185 10.69 -1.51 19.99
C CYS A 185 10.19 -0.50 21.02
N TRP A 186 10.65 -0.58 22.27
CA TRP A 186 10.26 0.32 23.35
C TRP A 186 10.76 1.75 23.13
N ILE A 187 12.04 1.92 22.77
CA ILE A 187 12.63 3.24 22.51
C ILE A 187 11.99 3.92 21.29
N LEU A 188 11.68 3.14 20.25
CA LEU A 188 11.18 3.67 18.98
C LEU A 188 9.67 3.90 18.93
N SER A 189 8.92 3.40 19.92
CA SER A 189 7.45 3.51 19.95
C SER A 189 6.96 4.71 20.76
N LYS A 190 5.75 5.18 20.42
CA LYS A 190 5.07 6.30 21.09
C LYS A 190 3.69 5.85 21.61
N GLY A 191 3.15 6.57 22.59
CA GLY A 191 1.80 6.34 23.13
C GLY A 191 1.62 4.99 23.83
N GLU A 192 0.44 4.38 23.67
CA GLU A 192 0.07 3.10 24.28
C GLU A 192 1.02 1.94 23.91
N TRP A 193 1.61 1.98 22.70
CA TRP A 193 2.60 0.98 22.26
C TRP A 193 3.88 1.02 23.07
N LYS A 194 4.33 2.20 23.48
CA LYS A 194 5.50 2.36 24.36
C LYS A 194 5.27 1.66 25.69
N SER A 195 4.07 1.81 26.25
CA SER A 195 3.66 1.13 27.49
C SER A 195 3.57 -0.39 27.29
N LEU A 196 3.01 -0.87 26.18
CA LEU A 196 2.94 -2.30 25.89
C LEU A 196 4.34 -2.94 25.79
N TYR A 197 5.26 -2.34 25.02
CA TYR A 197 6.62 -2.87 24.89
C TYR A 197 7.41 -2.78 26.20
N ALA A 198 7.20 -1.74 27.01
CA ALA A 198 7.80 -1.65 28.35
C ALA A 198 7.34 -2.79 29.27
N ASN A 199 6.03 -3.12 29.25
CA ASN A 199 5.50 -4.22 30.06
C ASN A 199 5.97 -5.59 29.55
N LEU A 200 6.01 -5.80 28.23
CA LEU A 200 6.57 -7.02 27.65
C LEU A 200 8.06 -7.16 27.99
N PHE A 201 8.82 -6.07 27.97
CA PHE A 201 10.22 -6.05 28.40
C PHE A 201 10.36 -6.41 29.88
N GLY A 202 9.62 -5.76 30.78
CA GLY A 202 9.67 -6.06 32.21
C GLY A 202 9.32 -7.52 32.53
N MET A 203 8.26 -8.04 31.91
CA MET A 203 7.86 -9.45 32.00
C MET A 203 8.98 -10.39 31.52
N SER A 204 9.52 -10.14 30.32
CA SER A 204 10.51 -11.02 29.70
C SER A 204 11.86 -10.97 30.42
N LEU A 205 12.23 -9.80 30.96
CA LEU A 205 13.45 -9.64 31.76
C LEU A 205 13.33 -10.40 33.09
N CYS A 206 12.16 -10.31 33.72
CA CYS A 206 11.86 -11.07 34.93
C CYS A 206 11.96 -12.57 34.66
N TYR A 207 11.37 -13.05 33.56
CA TYR A 207 11.48 -14.44 33.11
C TYR A 207 12.93 -14.87 32.86
N ALA A 208 13.67 -14.16 32.01
CA ALA A 208 15.05 -14.50 31.63
C ALA A 208 16.00 -14.54 32.84
N SER A 209 15.87 -13.57 33.74
CA SER A 209 16.66 -13.53 34.98
C SER A 209 16.35 -14.75 35.85
N SER A 210 15.07 -15.10 35.98
CA SER A 210 14.65 -16.25 36.77
C SER A 210 15.05 -17.58 36.15
N SER A 211 14.91 -17.72 34.83
CA SER A 211 15.31 -18.93 34.11
C SER A 211 16.80 -19.18 34.28
N THR A 212 17.63 -18.13 34.17
CA THR A 212 19.07 -18.23 34.41
C THR A 212 19.38 -18.66 35.84
N LEU A 213 18.71 -18.06 36.85
CA LEU A 213 18.88 -18.44 38.25
C LEU A 213 18.41 -19.88 38.54
N ALA A 214 17.27 -20.29 37.98
CA ALA A 214 16.75 -21.64 38.09
C ALA A 214 17.71 -22.66 37.46
N ASN A 215 18.25 -22.37 36.27
CA ASN A 215 19.24 -23.22 35.61
C ASN A 215 20.53 -23.38 36.43
N LEU A 216 20.99 -22.31 37.08
CA LEU A 216 22.13 -22.39 38.02
C LEU A 216 21.81 -23.25 39.25
N ALA A 217 20.61 -23.09 39.82
CA ALA A 217 20.16 -23.88 40.96
C ALA A 217 19.95 -25.37 40.60
N ILE A 218 19.49 -25.67 39.39
CA ILE A 218 19.39 -27.03 38.85
C ILE A 218 20.78 -27.66 38.74
N ALA A 219 21.76 -26.91 38.21
CA ALA A 219 23.15 -27.37 38.15
C ALA A 219 23.75 -27.62 39.54
N GLY A 220 23.38 -26.81 40.54
CA GLY A 220 23.76 -26.97 41.94
C GLY A 220 22.96 -28.04 42.71
N LYS A 221 21.95 -28.68 42.11
CA LYS A 221 20.99 -29.61 42.75
C LYS A 221 20.20 -28.99 43.92
N GLU A 222 20.10 -27.67 43.97
CA GLU A 222 19.34 -26.93 44.99
C GLU A 222 17.91 -26.63 44.54
N TYR A 223 17.63 -26.75 43.24
CA TYR A 223 16.31 -26.49 42.67
C TYR A 223 15.28 -27.58 43.02
N TYR A 224 14.04 -27.15 43.25
CA TYR A 224 12.84 -27.97 43.29
C TYR A 224 11.64 -27.11 42.93
N SER A 225 10.57 -27.71 42.39
CA SER A 225 9.38 -26.97 41.98
C SER A 225 8.60 -26.44 43.20
N GLY A 226 8.16 -25.19 43.08
CA GLY A 226 7.58 -24.42 44.18
C GLY A 226 8.61 -23.78 45.10
N SER A 227 9.89 -23.80 44.75
CA SER A 227 10.94 -23.08 45.46
C SER A 227 10.90 -21.57 45.17
N LEU A 228 11.76 -20.82 45.86
CA LEU A 228 11.92 -19.37 45.66
C LEU A 228 12.33 -19.01 44.23
N TYR A 229 12.99 -19.92 43.53
CA TYR A 229 13.43 -19.72 42.13
C TYR A 229 12.27 -19.63 41.14
N ASP A 230 11.09 -20.15 41.49
CA ASP A 230 9.89 -20.10 40.65
C ASP A 230 9.10 -18.79 40.83
N ILE A 231 9.34 -18.03 41.90
CA ILE A 231 8.58 -16.79 42.18
C ILE A 231 8.65 -15.82 41.00
N PRO A 232 9.83 -15.45 40.46
CA PRO A 232 9.88 -14.51 39.34
C PRO A 232 9.35 -15.11 38.03
N ILE A 233 9.47 -16.44 37.83
CA ILE A 233 8.81 -17.16 36.70
C ILE A 233 7.30 -16.98 36.79
N VAL A 234 6.69 -17.32 37.92
CA VAL A 234 5.24 -17.21 38.13
C VAL A 234 4.77 -15.76 38.05
N MET A 235 5.56 -14.82 38.58
CA MET A 235 5.29 -13.39 38.42
C MET A 235 5.25 -12.97 36.95
N SER A 236 6.17 -13.45 36.11
CA SER A 236 6.16 -13.15 34.68
C SER A 236 4.90 -13.71 33.98
N MET A 237 4.46 -14.92 34.33
CA MET A 237 3.22 -15.51 33.82
C MET A 237 1.97 -14.71 34.27
N ALA A 238 1.93 -14.26 35.52
CA ALA A 238 0.86 -13.39 36.02
C ALA A 238 0.86 -12.02 35.33
N TRP A 239 2.04 -11.47 35.04
CA TRP A 239 2.22 -10.22 34.30
C TRP A 239 1.63 -10.32 32.88
N LEU A 240 1.73 -11.48 32.23
CA LEU A 240 1.11 -11.74 30.93
C LEU A 240 -0.42 -11.56 30.98
N THR A 241 -1.08 -12.07 32.01
CA THR A 241 -2.53 -11.85 32.25
C THR A 241 -2.82 -10.36 32.41
N TRP A 242 -1.96 -9.64 33.13
CA TRP A 242 -2.10 -8.20 33.31
C TRP A 242 -1.98 -7.43 31.99
N ILE A 243 -1.02 -7.78 31.14
CA ILE A 243 -0.84 -7.21 29.80
C ILE A 243 -2.11 -7.43 28.96
N GLY A 244 -2.61 -8.66 28.88
CA GLY A 244 -3.82 -8.96 28.10
C GLY A 244 -5.06 -8.18 28.55
N LEU A 245 -5.22 -7.95 29.86
CA LEU A 245 -6.38 -7.24 30.41
C LEU A 245 -6.28 -5.71 30.37
N ARG A 246 -5.07 -5.16 30.42
CA ARG A 246 -4.82 -3.71 30.32
C ARG A 246 -4.80 -3.22 28.88
N THR A 247 -4.29 -4.04 27.96
CA THR A 247 -4.11 -3.62 26.57
C THR A 247 -5.46 -3.40 25.91
N LYS A 248 -5.64 -2.22 25.30
CA LYS A 248 -6.82 -1.94 24.46
C LYS A 248 -6.46 -2.28 23.01
N ALA A 249 -7.32 -3.04 22.33
CA ALA A 249 -7.26 -3.20 20.87
C ALA A 249 -7.66 -1.88 20.19
N GLN A 250 -6.79 -0.88 20.18
CA GLN A 250 -6.97 0.32 19.37
C GLN A 250 -6.07 0.25 18.14
N GLN A 251 -6.66 0.53 16.97
CA GLN A 251 -5.92 0.70 15.73
C GLN A 251 -5.01 1.94 15.86
N PRO A 252 -3.81 1.94 15.27
CA PRO A 252 -2.98 3.13 15.24
C PRO A 252 -3.77 4.30 14.63
N ALA A 253 -3.71 5.47 15.26
CA ALA A 253 -4.30 6.69 14.73
C ALA A 253 -3.72 6.96 13.33
N ALA A 254 -4.59 7.29 12.37
CA ALA A 254 -4.25 7.45 10.95
C ALA A 254 -3.22 8.56 10.64
N ASP A 255 -2.77 9.32 11.65
CA ASP A 255 -2.10 10.61 11.49
C ASP A 255 -0.57 10.60 11.54
N THR A 256 0.10 9.45 11.51
CA THR A 256 1.57 9.42 11.49
C THR A 256 2.10 8.70 10.26
N ARG A 257 2.04 9.39 9.11
CA ARG A 257 2.89 9.08 7.94
C ARG A 257 4.38 9.40 8.21
N GLU A 258 4.92 9.04 9.36
CA GLU A 258 6.37 9.03 9.56
C GLU A 258 6.91 7.71 8.99
N VAL A 259 7.38 7.77 7.75
CA VAL A 259 8.05 6.66 7.06
C VAL A 259 9.38 6.38 7.78
N SER A 260 9.37 5.54 8.81
CA SER A 260 10.60 5.05 9.42
C SER A 260 11.25 3.97 8.53
N THR A 261 11.91 4.43 7.46
CA THR A 261 12.72 3.59 6.55
C THR A 261 13.89 2.91 7.27
N LEU A 262 14.40 3.52 8.34
CA LEU A 262 15.59 3.09 9.09
C LEU A 262 15.51 1.66 9.64
N TYR A 263 14.36 1.18 10.10
CA TYR A 263 14.28 -0.12 10.79
C TYR A 263 14.04 -1.32 9.87
N GLY A 264 13.40 -1.13 8.71
CA GLY A 264 13.32 -2.19 7.69
C GLY A 264 14.71 -2.61 7.23
N VAL A 265 15.63 -1.64 7.18
CA VAL A 265 17.04 -1.87 6.90
C VAL A 265 17.72 -2.69 8.00
N TRP A 266 17.42 -2.45 9.28
CA TRP A 266 18.01 -3.22 10.38
C TRP A 266 17.59 -4.70 10.38
N LEU A 267 16.31 -5.02 10.20
CA LEU A 267 15.85 -6.41 10.15
C LEU A 267 16.46 -7.17 8.96
N ALA A 268 16.53 -6.51 7.79
CA ALA A 268 17.21 -7.03 6.61
C ALA A 268 18.72 -7.20 6.82
N ARG A 269 19.37 -6.32 7.59
CA ARG A 269 20.78 -6.46 7.96
C ARG A 269 20.99 -7.65 8.89
N CYS A 270 20.11 -7.86 9.88
CA CYS A 270 20.19 -9.02 10.76
C CYS A 270 20.02 -10.34 10.00
N SER A 271 19.04 -10.43 9.08
CA SER A 271 18.86 -11.63 8.25
C SER A 271 20.05 -11.86 7.32
N MET A 272 20.66 -10.81 6.76
CA MET A 272 21.92 -10.95 6.00
C MET A 272 23.08 -11.43 6.88
N ILE A 273 23.27 -10.84 8.07
CA ILE A 273 24.32 -11.26 9.02
C ILE A 273 24.14 -12.75 9.37
N ALA A 274 22.91 -13.19 9.61
CA ALA A 274 22.59 -14.59 9.87
C ALA A 274 23.04 -15.51 8.72
N VAL A 275 22.76 -15.15 7.47
CA VAL A 275 23.18 -15.94 6.29
C VAL A 275 24.72 -15.94 6.14
N PHE A 276 25.35 -14.76 6.28
CA PHE A 276 26.81 -14.62 6.19
C PHE A 276 27.56 -15.23 7.38
N SER A 277 26.88 -15.57 8.47
CA SER A 277 27.48 -16.31 9.59
C SER A 277 27.69 -17.79 9.28
N LEU A 278 26.98 -18.37 8.29
CA LEU A 278 27.06 -19.81 7.99
C LEU A 278 28.46 -20.28 7.58
N PRO A 279 29.20 -19.59 6.69
CA PRO A 279 30.57 -19.97 6.37
C PRO A 279 31.50 -19.88 7.59
N VAL A 280 31.26 -18.94 8.51
CA VAL A 280 32.02 -18.80 9.75
C VAL A 280 31.79 -20.02 10.66
N PHE A 281 30.53 -20.45 10.81
CA PHE A 281 30.21 -21.67 11.55
C PHE A 281 30.76 -22.94 10.89
N ALA A 282 30.78 -23.01 9.56
CA ALA A 282 31.41 -24.12 8.83
C ALA A 282 32.92 -24.15 9.08
N ALA A 283 33.60 -23.01 8.99
CA ALA A 283 35.03 -22.90 9.27
C ALA A 283 35.36 -23.25 10.72
N TRP A 284 34.55 -22.78 11.68
CA TRP A 284 34.68 -23.15 13.08
C TRP A 284 34.52 -24.67 13.29
N ALA A 285 33.50 -25.29 12.68
CA ALA A 285 33.28 -26.74 12.77
C ALA A 285 34.42 -27.57 12.15
N LEU A 286 35.13 -27.05 11.16
CA LEU A 286 36.33 -27.67 10.60
C LEU A 286 37.55 -27.53 11.52
N SER A 287 37.70 -26.38 12.16
CA SER A 287 38.86 -26.04 13.00
C SER A 287 38.84 -26.73 14.37
N ASP A 288 37.65 -27.03 14.90
CA ASP A 288 37.46 -27.61 16.23
C ASP A 288 37.87 -29.09 16.30
N ASN A 289 39.18 -29.34 16.48
CA ASN A 289 39.75 -30.68 16.60
C ASN A 289 39.48 -31.35 17.96
N ALA A 290 38.93 -30.63 18.94
CA ALA A 290 38.62 -31.19 20.26
C ALA A 290 37.37 -32.08 20.25
N VAL A 291 36.53 -31.94 19.23
CA VAL A 291 35.22 -32.58 19.14
C VAL A 291 35.26 -33.83 18.25
N PRO A 292 34.52 -34.92 18.57
CA PRO A 292 34.54 -36.15 17.78
C PRO A 292 34.24 -35.93 16.30
N ALA A 293 34.91 -36.69 15.42
CA ALA A 293 34.78 -36.57 13.97
C ALA A 293 33.33 -36.68 13.47
N ARG A 294 32.51 -37.53 14.10
CA ARG A 294 31.09 -37.68 13.77
C ARG A 294 30.27 -36.40 14.00
N VAL A 295 30.57 -35.66 15.08
CA VAL A 295 29.91 -34.38 15.39
C VAL A 295 30.34 -33.31 14.39
N ARG A 296 31.62 -33.28 13.99
CA ARG A 296 32.10 -32.35 12.95
C ARG A 296 31.40 -32.59 11.62
N VAL A 297 31.32 -33.85 11.17
CA VAL A 297 30.60 -34.21 9.93
C VAL A 297 29.13 -33.81 10.03
N PHE A 298 28.46 -34.10 11.15
CA PHE A 298 27.08 -33.69 11.37
C PHE A 298 26.92 -32.16 11.26
N ARG A 299 27.74 -31.38 11.98
CA ARG A 299 27.71 -29.91 11.93
C ARG A 299 27.88 -29.39 10.49
N LEU A 300 28.86 -29.92 9.75
CA LEU A 300 29.12 -29.49 8.36
C LEU A 300 27.96 -29.82 7.42
N THR A 301 27.42 -31.04 7.51
CA THR A 301 26.25 -31.43 6.69
C THR A 301 25.04 -30.54 6.99
N LEU A 302 24.79 -30.25 8.27
CA LEU A 302 23.72 -29.36 8.69
C LEU A 302 23.94 -27.93 8.18
N THR A 303 25.16 -27.39 8.25
CA THR A 303 25.48 -26.06 7.72
C THR A 303 25.28 -25.99 6.21
N LEU A 304 25.64 -27.04 5.46
CA LEU A 304 25.42 -27.09 4.02
C LEU A 304 23.92 -27.11 3.67
N VAL A 305 23.12 -27.92 4.38
CA VAL A 305 21.67 -27.98 4.22
C VAL A 305 21.03 -26.64 4.57
N ALA A 306 21.42 -26.03 5.69
CA ALA A 306 20.92 -24.74 6.12
C ALA A 306 21.31 -23.63 5.13
N ALA A 307 22.52 -23.65 4.59
CA ALA A 307 22.98 -22.70 3.57
C ALA A 307 22.18 -22.82 2.27
N PHE A 308 21.83 -24.04 1.85
CA PHE A 308 20.96 -24.24 0.69
C PHE A 308 19.57 -23.62 0.91
N PHE A 309 18.89 -23.97 2.00
CA PHE A 309 17.54 -23.46 2.27
C PHE A 309 17.52 -21.94 2.51
N MET A 310 18.47 -21.41 3.29
CA MET A 310 18.61 -19.96 3.47
C MET A 310 18.95 -19.25 2.15
N GLY A 311 19.81 -19.83 1.31
CA GLY A 311 20.17 -19.27 0.00
C GLY A 311 18.98 -19.16 -0.94
N VAL A 312 18.17 -20.22 -1.06
CA VAL A 312 16.91 -20.21 -1.83
C VAL A 312 15.98 -19.12 -1.31
N MET A 313 15.87 -18.98 0.00
CA MET A 313 14.98 -18.01 0.61
C MET A 313 15.46 -16.56 0.44
N VAL A 314 16.77 -16.31 0.50
CA VAL A 314 17.37 -15.00 0.14
C VAL A 314 17.13 -14.69 -1.33
N PHE A 315 17.29 -15.67 -2.23
CA PHE A 315 17.02 -15.47 -3.65
C PHE A 315 15.55 -15.12 -3.91
N LEU A 316 14.61 -15.85 -3.29
CA LEU A 316 13.18 -15.55 -3.40
C LEU A 316 12.85 -14.14 -2.86
N ARG A 317 13.45 -13.77 -1.73
CA ARG A 317 13.33 -12.44 -1.15
C ARG A 317 13.84 -11.36 -2.11
N GLN A 318 15.03 -11.55 -2.69
CA GLN A 318 15.65 -10.61 -3.62
C GLN A 318 14.80 -10.46 -4.88
N TYR A 319 14.33 -11.56 -5.44
CA TYR A 319 13.46 -11.57 -6.62
C TYR A 319 12.15 -10.80 -6.41
N LEU A 320 11.51 -10.94 -5.24
CA LEU A 320 10.32 -10.16 -4.91
C LEU A 320 10.65 -8.67 -4.76
N LEU A 321 11.77 -8.34 -4.12
CA LEU A 321 12.17 -6.94 -3.95
C LEU A 321 12.47 -6.25 -5.28
N ASP A 322 13.15 -6.94 -6.20
CA ASP A 322 13.49 -6.42 -7.53
C ASP A 322 12.24 -6.21 -8.40
N ARG A 323 11.27 -7.12 -8.36
CA ARG A 323 9.99 -6.95 -9.07
C ARG A 323 9.25 -5.69 -8.62
N GLU A 324 9.26 -5.40 -7.33
CA GLU A 324 8.59 -4.21 -6.78
C GLU A 324 9.31 -2.92 -7.17
N LEU A 325 10.63 -2.92 -7.11
CA LEU A 325 11.43 -1.78 -7.53
C LEU A 325 11.12 -1.41 -8.98
N ILE A 326 10.99 -2.42 -9.86
CA ILE A 326 10.59 -2.22 -11.26
C ILE A 326 9.18 -1.64 -11.36
N GLN A 327 8.20 -2.16 -10.61
CA GLN A 327 6.83 -1.64 -10.62
C GLN A 327 6.73 -0.19 -10.13
N LEU A 328 7.42 0.15 -9.03
CA LEU A 328 7.47 1.51 -8.50
C LEU A 328 8.15 2.47 -9.48
N LEU A 329 9.23 2.05 -10.14
CA LEU A 329 9.88 2.83 -11.18
C LEU A 329 8.97 3.06 -12.39
N GLN A 330 8.21 2.05 -12.82
CA GLN A 330 7.22 2.18 -13.90
C GLN A 330 6.12 3.18 -13.53
N HIS A 331 5.50 3.02 -12.34
CA HIS A 331 4.45 3.92 -11.88
C HIS A 331 4.94 5.37 -11.71
N SER A 332 6.15 5.55 -11.20
CA SER A 332 6.79 6.87 -11.09
C SER A 332 7.03 7.49 -12.47
N ARG A 333 7.51 6.69 -13.44
CA ARG A 333 7.72 7.15 -14.81
C ARG A 333 6.42 7.54 -15.51
N GLU A 334 5.36 6.74 -15.36
CA GLU A 334 4.03 7.08 -15.91
C GLU A 334 3.47 8.36 -15.30
N SER A 335 3.58 8.52 -13.97
CA SER A 335 3.18 9.74 -13.28
C SER A 335 3.94 10.96 -13.79
N PHE A 336 5.25 10.82 -14.04
CA PHE A 336 6.09 11.88 -14.58
C PHE A 336 5.71 12.25 -16.02
N GLU A 337 5.47 11.26 -16.88
CA GLU A 337 5.02 11.49 -18.27
C GLU A 337 3.65 12.17 -18.31
N ASN A 338 2.71 11.76 -17.46
CA ASN A 338 1.41 12.40 -17.34
C ASN A 338 1.54 13.86 -16.88
N LEU A 339 2.39 14.13 -15.88
CA LEU A 339 2.66 15.48 -15.42
C LEU A 339 3.24 16.35 -16.56
N LYS A 340 4.18 15.80 -17.34
CA LYS A 340 4.80 16.50 -18.48
C LYS A 340 3.77 16.83 -19.57
N ARG A 341 2.85 15.91 -19.87
CA ARG A 341 1.75 16.14 -20.83
C ARG A 341 0.79 17.22 -20.36
N LEU A 342 0.36 17.17 -19.09
CA LEU A 342 -0.51 18.19 -18.49
C LEU A 342 0.16 19.56 -18.50
N HIS A 343 1.44 19.63 -18.15
CA HIS A 343 2.20 20.89 -18.19
C HIS A 343 2.27 21.47 -19.61
N ALA A 344 2.51 20.63 -20.62
CA ALA A 344 2.50 21.07 -22.02
C ALA A 344 1.11 21.60 -22.47
N GLN A 345 0.03 20.96 -22.05
CA GLN A 345 -1.34 21.42 -22.33
C GLN A 345 -1.64 22.77 -21.66
N ILE A 346 -1.19 22.96 -20.41
CA ILE A 346 -1.33 24.24 -19.69
C ILE A 346 -0.57 25.34 -20.43
N LEU A 347 0.70 25.11 -20.80
CA LEU A 347 1.49 26.08 -21.55
C LEU A 347 0.84 26.46 -22.90
N GLN A 348 0.26 25.47 -23.61
CA GLN A 348 -0.46 25.74 -24.85
C GLN A 348 -1.73 26.57 -24.61
N SER A 349 -2.48 26.26 -23.55
CA SER A 349 -3.67 27.00 -23.16
C SER A 349 -3.34 28.44 -22.75
N GLU A 350 -2.28 28.65 -21.97
CA GLU A 350 -1.81 29.99 -21.58
C GLU A 350 -1.37 30.80 -22.80
N LYS A 351 -0.65 30.18 -23.74
CA LYS A 351 -0.26 30.82 -24.99
C LYS A 351 -1.48 31.27 -25.81
N LEU A 352 -2.48 30.40 -25.95
CA LEU A 352 -3.73 30.73 -26.66
C LEU A 352 -4.53 31.82 -25.94
N ALA A 353 -4.59 31.79 -24.60
CA ALA A 353 -5.25 32.81 -23.82
C ALA A 353 -4.58 34.19 -23.95
N SER A 354 -3.24 34.24 -23.93
CA SER A 354 -2.46 35.46 -24.15
C SER A 354 -2.68 36.04 -25.55
N ILE A 355 -2.65 35.19 -26.59
CA ILE A 355 -3.02 35.58 -27.96
C ILE A 355 -4.48 36.08 -28.00
N GLY A 356 -5.38 35.42 -27.28
CA GLY A 356 -6.78 35.78 -27.12
C GLY A 356 -6.98 37.21 -26.60
N GLN A 357 -6.29 37.55 -25.52
CA GLN A 357 -6.34 38.89 -24.91
C GLN A 357 -5.75 39.96 -25.85
N LEU A 358 -4.60 39.69 -26.46
CA LEU A 358 -3.95 40.63 -27.38
C LEU A 358 -4.82 40.91 -28.62
N VAL A 359 -5.37 39.86 -29.24
CA VAL A 359 -6.27 40.00 -30.40
C VAL A 359 -7.57 40.68 -30.00
N GLY A 360 -8.13 40.40 -28.82
CA GLY A 360 -9.34 41.04 -28.32
C GLY A 360 -9.19 42.56 -28.12
N GLY A 361 -8.03 43.02 -27.65
CA GLY A 361 -7.70 44.44 -27.58
C GLY A 361 -7.49 45.06 -28.96
N ALA A 362 -6.64 44.45 -29.79
CA ALA A 362 -6.34 44.92 -31.15
C ALA A 362 -7.58 44.94 -32.07
N ALA A 363 -8.53 44.03 -31.85
CA ALA A 363 -9.79 43.95 -32.58
C ALA A 363 -10.60 45.24 -32.57
N HIS A 364 -10.69 45.86 -31.40
CA HIS A 364 -11.44 47.09 -31.22
C HIS A 364 -10.74 48.25 -31.96
N GLU A 365 -9.41 48.28 -31.90
CA GLU A 365 -8.61 49.27 -32.61
C GLU A 365 -8.63 49.08 -34.13
N LEU A 366 -8.73 47.85 -34.63
CA LEU A 366 -8.83 47.54 -36.06
C LEU A 366 -10.23 47.75 -36.64
N ASN A 367 -11.29 47.45 -35.88
CA ASN A 367 -12.66 47.63 -36.34
C ASN A 367 -13.01 49.10 -36.62
N ASN A 368 -12.44 50.02 -35.86
CA ASN A 368 -12.66 51.46 -36.01
C ASN A 368 -12.27 51.99 -37.41
N PRO A 369 -11.00 51.86 -37.86
CA PRO A 369 -10.59 52.32 -39.18
C PRO A 369 -11.24 51.52 -40.31
N ILE A 370 -11.48 50.20 -40.14
CA ILE A 370 -12.18 49.39 -41.15
C ILE A 370 -13.63 49.89 -41.36
N THR A 371 -14.32 50.24 -40.27
CA THR A 371 -15.68 50.78 -40.36
C THR A 371 -15.70 52.15 -41.03
N ALA A 372 -14.73 53.01 -40.71
CA ALA A 372 -14.56 54.30 -41.38
C ALA A 372 -14.25 54.15 -42.88
N MET A 373 -13.30 53.28 -43.25
CA MET A 373 -12.95 53.00 -44.65
C MET A 373 -14.14 52.42 -45.42
N LEU A 374 -14.94 51.57 -44.79
CA LEU A 374 -16.14 51.01 -45.41
C LEU A 374 -17.17 52.11 -45.67
N GLY A 375 -17.42 52.96 -44.66
CA GLY A 375 -18.30 54.13 -44.78
C GLY A 375 -17.85 55.09 -45.88
N TYR A 376 -16.56 55.44 -45.94
CA TYR A 376 -16.04 56.27 -47.03
C TYR A 376 -16.13 55.59 -48.39
N SER A 377 -15.93 54.28 -48.48
CA SER A 377 -16.08 53.55 -49.75
C SER A 377 -17.53 53.55 -50.24
N ASP A 378 -18.50 53.40 -49.34
CA ASP A 378 -19.92 53.43 -49.67
C ASP A 378 -20.36 54.87 -50.03
N MET A 379 -19.83 55.90 -49.34
CA MET A 379 -20.06 57.30 -49.70
C MET A 379 -19.46 57.66 -51.07
N LEU A 380 -18.23 57.22 -51.37
CA LEU A 380 -17.59 57.40 -52.69
C LEU A 380 -18.46 56.79 -53.80
N LEU A 381 -18.98 55.59 -53.58
CA LEU A 381 -19.89 54.93 -54.53
C LEU A 381 -21.24 55.64 -54.70
N SER A 382 -21.65 56.49 -53.73
CA SER A 382 -22.85 57.32 -53.81
C SER A 382 -22.64 58.69 -54.48
N THR A 383 -21.40 59.01 -54.91
CA THR A 383 -21.05 60.28 -55.56
C THR A 383 -20.95 60.11 -57.09
N SER A 384 -20.98 61.19 -57.87
CA SER A 384 -20.79 61.15 -59.33
C SER A 384 -19.33 60.84 -59.70
N LEU A 385 -18.99 59.55 -59.75
CA LEU A 385 -17.69 59.04 -60.19
C LEU A 385 -17.60 58.96 -61.72
N THR A 386 -16.41 59.21 -62.28
CA THR A 386 -16.14 58.94 -63.71
C THR A 386 -16.13 57.43 -64.00
N ALA A 387 -16.37 57.05 -65.26
CA ALA A 387 -16.42 55.64 -65.70
C ALA A 387 -15.13 54.85 -65.38
N GLU A 388 -13.99 55.52 -65.31
CA GLU A 388 -12.72 54.91 -64.89
C GLU A 388 -12.56 54.77 -63.37
N GLN A 389 -13.20 55.63 -62.56
CA GLN A 389 -13.05 55.66 -61.09
C GLN A 389 -14.01 54.72 -60.35
N ALA A 390 -15.21 54.50 -60.88
CA ALA A 390 -16.23 53.64 -60.28
C ALA A 390 -15.75 52.19 -60.00
N PRO A 391 -15.00 51.52 -60.92
CA PRO A 391 -14.47 50.19 -60.66
C PRO A 391 -13.47 50.15 -59.50
N PHE A 392 -12.63 51.19 -59.34
CA PHE A 392 -11.66 51.26 -58.25
C PHE A 392 -12.32 51.46 -56.89
N ALA A 393 -13.33 52.34 -56.80
CA ALA A 393 -14.11 52.54 -55.56
C ALA A 393 -14.83 51.26 -55.13
N ALA A 394 -15.44 50.54 -56.08
CA ALA A 394 -16.09 49.25 -55.82
C ALA A 394 -15.09 48.19 -55.30
N LYS A 395 -13.89 48.17 -55.87
CA LYS A 395 -12.81 47.26 -55.47
C LYS A 395 -12.27 47.58 -54.08
N ILE A 396 -12.15 48.86 -53.71
CA ILE A 396 -11.79 49.29 -52.35
C ILE A 396 -12.82 48.80 -51.35
N GLY A 397 -14.11 49.02 -51.59
CA GLY A 397 -15.18 48.52 -50.72
C GLY A 397 -15.17 47.00 -50.59
N GLN A 398 -14.88 46.27 -51.68
CA GLN A 398 -14.71 44.82 -51.66
C GLN A 398 -13.53 44.38 -50.78
N TYR A 399 -12.37 45.03 -50.88
CA TYR A 399 -11.22 44.72 -50.04
C TYR A 399 -11.45 45.06 -48.57
N VAL A 400 -12.09 46.18 -48.26
CA VAL A 400 -12.44 46.54 -46.87
C VAL A 400 -13.41 45.52 -46.27
N ARG A 401 -14.43 45.08 -47.01
CA ARG A 401 -15.34 43.99 -46.58
C ARG A 401 -14.61 42.68 -46.34
N ARG A 402 -13.64 42.33 -47.19
CA ARG A 402 -12.79 41.14 -47.01
C ARG A 402 -11.89 41.25 -45.78
N THR A 403 -11.27 42.40 -45.55
CA THR A 403 -10.44 42.65 -44.36
C THR A 403 -11.29 42.58 -43.08
N LYS A 404 -12.51 43.13 -43.10
CA LYS A 404 -13.46 43.00 -41.99
C LYS A 404 -13.79 41.54 -41.66
N SER A 405 -14.01 40.70 -42.68
CA SER A 405 -14.29 39.27 -42.45
C SER A 405 -13.08 38.50 -41.91
N LEU A 406 -11.87 38.83 -42.37
CA LEU A 406 -10.63 38.23 -41.87
C LEU A 406 -10.35 38.61 -40.41
N VAL A 407 -10.53 39.88 -40.05
CA VAL A 407 -10.40 40.35 -38.67
C VAL A 407 -11.46 39.68 -37.78
N ALA A 408 -12.72 39.60 -38.22
CA ALA A 408 -13.77 38.89 -37.48
C ALA A 408 -13.44 37.39 -37.27
N SER A 409 -12.85 36.73 -38.27
CA SER A 409 -12.42 35.34 -38.17
C SER A 409 -11.26 35.15 -37.19
N LEU A 410 -10.28 36.06 -37.20
CA LEU A 410 -9.14 36.05 -36.26
C LEU A 410 -9.61 36.28 -34.82
N ILE A 411 -10.58 37.19 -34.61
CA ILE A 411 -11.19 37.47 -33.31
C ILE A 411 -11.97 36.25 -32.81
N SER A 412 -12.77 35.62 -33.68
CA SER A 412 -13.52 34.41 -33.35
C SER A 412 -12.61 33.26 -32.94
N PHE A 413 -11.46 33.10 -33.61
CA PHE A 413 -10.44 32.12 -33.25
C PHE A 413 -9.80 32.44 -31.88
N ALA A 414 -9.47 33.71 -31.64
CA ALA A 414 -8.89 34.19 -30.39
C ALA A 414 -9.84 34.15 -29.18
N ARG A 415 -11.16 34.28 -29.41
CA ARG A 415 -12.23 34.30 -28.39
C ARG A 415 -12.83 32.93 -28.07
N GLN A 416 -12.16 31.82 -28.37
CA GLN A 416 -12.59 30.47 -27.94
C GLN A 416 -12.51 30.26 -26.41
N ALA A 417 -13.12 31.15 -25.63
CA ALA A 417 -13.44 30.90 -24.24
C ALA A 417 -14.68 29.99 -24.18
N PRO A 418 -14.73 28.99 -23.28
CA PRO A 418 -15.91 28.16 -23.11
C PRO A 418 -17.09 29.03 -22.65
N GLY A 419 -18.12 29.15 -23.49
CA GLY A 419 -19.42 29.70 -23.07
C GLY A 419 -20.16 28.71 -22.16
N PRO A 420 -21.18 29.16 -21.40
CA PRO A 420 -21.97 28.29 -20.55
C PRO A 420 -22.66 27.20 -21.40
N LYS A 421 -22.37 25.93 -21.09
CA LYS A 421 -23.00 24.79 -21.75
C LYS A 421 -24.44 24.66 -21.26
N THR A 422 -25.39 24.84 -22.17
CA THR A 422 -26.83 24.68 -21.89
C THR A 422 -27.40 23.52 -22.70
N PRO A 423 -28.52 22.91 -22.31
CA PRO A 423 -29.20 21.90 -23.13
C PRO A 423 -29.74 22.53 -24.43
N VAL A 424 -29.09 22.24 -25.55
CA VAL A 424 -29.39 22.79 -26.88
C VAL A 424 -30.04 21.72 -27.75
N ASP A 425 -31.07 22.11 -28.50
CA ASP A 425 -31.67 21.28 -29.54
C ASP A 425 -30.93 21.45 -30.88
N LEU A 426 -30.17 20.42 -31.27
CA LEU A 426 -29.40 20.40 -32.51
C LEU A 426 -30.30 20.48 -33.75
N ASN A 427 -31.52 19.95 -33.71
CA ASN A 427 -32.43 20.02 -34.85
C ASN A 427 -32.84 21.48 -35.13
N THR A 428 -33.06 22.26 -34.08
CA THR A 428 -33.37 23.69 -34.20
C THR A 428 -32.19 24.47 -34.78
N LEU A 429 -30.96 24.16 -34.34
CA LEU A 429 -29.75 24.80 -34.88
C LEU A 429 -29.51 24.44 -36.35
N ALA A 430 -29.63 23.16 -36.73
CA ALA A 430 -29.45 22.70 -38.10
C ALA A 430 -30.48 23.32 -39.05
N ARG A 431 -31.77 23.40 -38.64
CA ARG A 431 -32.81 24.12 -39.38
C ARG A 431 -32.47 25.59 -39.58
N THR A 432 -31.99 26.24 -38.52
CA THR A 432 -31.62 27.66 -38.57
C THR A 432 -30.46 27.88 -39.54
N ALA A 433 -29.43 27.02 -39.53
CA ALA A 433 -28.30 27.11 -40.45
C ALA A 433 -28.74 26.93 -41.93
N VAL A 434 -29.63 25.97 -42.21
CA VAL A 434 -30.19 25.76 -43.56
C VAL A 434 -30.99 26.98 -44.02
N LYS A 435 -31.83 27.54 -43.14
CA LYS A 435 -32.65 28.73 -43.46
C LYS A 435 -31.79 29.97 -43.72
N LEU A 436 -30.76 30.20 -42.91
CA LEU A 436 -29.87 31.36 -43.06
C LEU A 436 -29.04 31.32 -44.35
N THR A 437 -28.82 30.14 -44.91
CA THR A 437 -28.05 29.95 -46.14
C THR A 437 -28.95 29.80 -47.38
N GLN A 438 -30.28 29.78 -47.23
CA GLN A 438 -31.27 29.49 -48.27
C GLN A 438 -31.00 30.20 -49.60
N SER A 439 -30.75 31.51 -49.55
CA SER A 439 -30.49 32.34 -50.74
C SER A 439 -29.27 31.92 -51.55
N GLN A 440 -28.28 31.29 -50.90
CA GLN A 440 -27.03 30.87 -51.54
C GLN A 440 -27.20 29.57 -52.35
N TRP A 441 -28.05 28.64 -51.89
CA TRP A 441 -28.35 27.40 -52.63
C TRP A 441 -29.30 27.65 -53.78
N GLU A 442 -30.28 28.55 -53.61
CA GLU A 442 -31.21 28.95 -54.67
C GLU A 442 -30.47 29.60 -55.85
N ALA A 443 -29.46 30.44 -55.56
CA ALA A 443 -28.60 31.03 -56.58
C ALA A 443 -27.74 30.01 -57.35
N LEU A 444 -27.54 28.80 -56.81
CA LEU A 444 -26.72 27.74 -57.39
C LEU A 444 -27.55 26.55 -57.93
N ASP A 445 -28.88 26.66 -57.94
CA ASP A 445 -29.82 25.58 -58.34
C ASP A 445 -29.60 24.25 -57.58
N ILE A 446 -29.26 24.33 -56.29
CA ILE A 446 -29.03 23.16 -55.41
C ILE A 446 -30.33 22.83 -54.66
N LYS A 447 -30.82 21.60 -54.78
CA LYS A 447 -31.99 21.12 -54.02
C LYS A 447 -31.57 20.70 -52.62
N VAL A 448 -32.07 21.38 -51.58
CA VAL A 448 -31.80 21.02 -50.18
C VAL A 448 -32.94 20.17 -49.60
N ARG A 449 -32.60 19.02 -49.01
CA ARG A 449 -33.51 18.14 -48.27
C ARG A 449 -33.07 18.07 -46.81
N THR A 450 -34.03 18.09 -45.90
CA THR A 450 -33.78 17.99 -44.46
C THR A 450 -34.43 16.74 -43.88
N GLN A 451 -33.68 15.93 -43.14
CA GLN A 451 -34.15 14.71 -42.48
C GLN A 451 -33.70 14.70 -41.02
N PHE A 452 -34.52 15.25 -40.14
CA PHE A 452 -34.17 15.37 -38.72
C PHE A 452 -34.84 14.30 -37.88
N ASP A 453 -34.07 13.64 -37.02
CA ASP A 453 -34.61 12.67 -36.06
C ASP A 453 -35.38 13.40 -34.94
N PRO A 454 -36.70 13.21 -34.81
CA PRO A 454 -37.50 13.88 -33.78
C PRO A 454 -37.21 13.37 -32.36
N ALA A 455 -36.60 12.20 -32.20
CA ALA A 455 -36.25 11.61 -30.90
C ALA A 455 -34.84 12.00 -30.41
N LEU A 456 -34.14 12.90 -31.15
CA LEU A 456 -32.78 13.28 -30.82
C LEU A 456 -32.70 13.98 -29.44
N PRO A 457 -31.85 13.49 -28.52
CA PRO A 457 -31.68 14.11 -27.21
C PRO A 457 -31.01 15.48 -27.33
N LYS A 458 -31.31 16.38 -26.37
CA LYS A 458 -30.63 17.68 -26.27
C LYS A 458 -29.15 17.48 -25.92
N VAL A 459 -28.27 18.27 -26.54
CA VAL A 459 -26.82 18.23 -26.33
C VAL A 459 -26.38 19.41 -25.47
N LEU A 460 -25.47 19.18 -24.53
CA LEU A 460 -24.90 20.23 -23.69
C LEU A 460 -23.82 21.01 -24.45
N GLY A 461 -24.12 22.25 -24.82
CA GLY A 461 -23.17 23.10 -25.54
C GLY A 461 -23.53 24.59 -25.56
N ASP A 462 -22.67 25.39 -26.16
CA ASP A 462 -22.94 26.79 -26.46
C ASP A 462 -23.71 26.87 -27.80
N SER A 463 -24.92 27.41 -27.77
CA SER A 463 -25.80 27.49 -28.93
C SER A 463 -25.20 28.29 -30.09
N ASN A 464 -24.45 29.34 -29.80
CA ASN A 464 -23.82 30.19 -30.82
C ASN A 464 -22.63 29.46 -31.47
N GLN A 465 -21.80 28.77 -30.67
CA GLN A 465 -20.68 27.99 -31.20
C GLN A 465 -21.18 26.82 -32.05
N LEU A 466 -22.19 26.08 -31.58
CA LEU A 466 -22.78 24.97 -32.33
C LEU A 466 -23.46 25.45 -33.63
N LEU A 467 -24.16 26.58 -33.61
CA LEU A 467 -24.72 27.19 -34.82
C LEU A 467 -23.62 27.57 -35.82
N GLN A 468 -22.51 28.13 -35.34
CA GLN A 468 -21.36 28.50 -36.16
C GLN A 468 -20.74 27.26 -36.83
N VAL A 469 -20.57 26.16 -36.09
CA VAL A 469 -20.08 24.89 -36.68
C VAL A 469 -21.06 24.38 -37.75
N CYS A 470 -22.37 24.41 -37.49
CA CYS A 470 -23.38 24.04 -38.48
C CYS A 470 -23.27 24.91 -39.75
N LEU A 471 -23.19 26.24 -39.61
CA LEU A 471 -23.02 27.16 -40.74
C LEU A 471 -21.73 26.89 -41.52
N GLN A 472 -20.64 26.55 -40.83
CA GLN A 472 -19.35 26.27 -41.45
C GLN A 472 -19.33 24.96 -42.24
N LEU A 473 -19.94 23.90 -41.69
CA LEU A 473 -20.11 22.62 -42.38
C LEU A 473 -20.95 22.79 -43.65
N VAL A 474 -22.04 23.52 -43.51
CA VAL A 474 -22.97 23.88 -44.58
C VAL A 474 -22.26 24.71 -45.67
N ALA A 475 -21.53 25.77 -45.31
CA ALA A 475 -20.75 26.58 -46.24
C ALA A 475 -19.62 25.80 -46.94
N SER A 476 -18.97 24.86 -46.24
CA SER A 476 -17.96 23.98 -46.84
C SER A 476 -18.57 23.09 -47.93
N CYS A 477 -19.81 22.62 -47.71
CA CYS A 477 -20.55 21.87 -48.72
C CYS A 477 -20.93 22.74 -49.92
N LEU A 478 -21.38 23.99 -49.72
CA LEU A 478 -21.61 24.94 -50.82
C LEU A 478 -20.40 25.08 -51.72
N HIS A 479 -19.23 25.24 -51.12
CA HIS A 479 -18.00 25.46 -51.86
C HIS A 479 -17.62 24.25 -52.72
N LEU A 480 -17.83 23.03 -52.21
CA LEU A 480 -17.62 21.78 -52.97
C LEU A 480 -18.62 21.62 -54.13
N LEU A 481 -19.83 22.17 -53.98
CA LEU A 481 -20.91 22.07 -54.97
C LEU A 481 -20.87 23.19 -56.02
N SER A 482 -20.07 24.24 -55.77
CA SER A 482 -19.91 25.40 -56.65
C SER A 482 -19.31 24.97 -57.99
N GLY A 483 -20.12 24.98 -59.07
CA GLY A 483 -19.67 24.68 -60.44
C GLY A 483 -20.18 23.37 -61.05
N ARG A 484 -21.03 22.61 -60.35
CA ARG A 484 -21.67 21.38 -60.87
C ARG A 484 -23.20 21.51 -60.69
N GLY A 485 -23.94 21.66 -61.79
CA GLY A 485 -25.41 21.82 -61.76
C GLY A 485 -26.15 20.54 -61.38
N GLY A 486 -27.36 20.67 -60.79
CA GLY A 486 -28.31 19.57 -60.60
C GLY A 486 -28.14 18.70 -59.34
N GLN A 487 -27.46 19.18 -58.30
CA GLN A 487 -27.13 18.38 -57.12
C GLN A 487 -28.15 18.50 -55.98
N THR A 488 -28.27 17.44 -55.17
CA THR A 488 -29.10 17.43 -53.95
C THR A 488 -28.22 17.39 -52.71
N LEU A 489 -28.42 18.34 -51.79
CA LEU A 489 -27.83 18.36 -50.46
C LEU A 489 -28.84 17.81 -49.46
N THR A 490 -28.48 16.77 -48.71
CA THR A 490 -29.32 16.26 -47.60
C THR A 490 -28.63 16.54 -46.28
N VAL A 491 -29.29 17.31 -45.41
CA VAL A 491 -28.88 17.56 -44.02
C VAL A 491 -29.71 16.67 -43.11
N SER A 492 -29.06 15.78 -42.37
CA SER A 492 -29.73 14.88 -41.43
C SER A 492 -29.12 14.88 -40.04
N THR A 493 -29.94 14.55 -39.05
CA THR A 493 -29.48 14.30 -37.67
C THR A 493 -29.77 12.85 -37.29
N GLU A 494 -28.81 12.19 -36.65
CA GLU A 494 -28.95 10.81 -36.18
C GLU A 494 -28.32 10.64 -34.79
N GLN A 495 -28.86 9.73 -34.00
CA GLN A 495 -28.25 9.32 -32.74
C GLN A 495 -27.39 8.07 -32.95
N GLN A 496 -26.13 8.12 -32.54
CA GLN A 496 -25.24 6.95 -32.50
C GLN A 496 -24.75 6.75 -31.06
N VAL A 497 -24.87 5.55 -30.50
CA VAL A 497 -24.36 5.11 -29.16
C VAL A 497 -23.83 6.25 -28.28
N GLY A 498 -24.75 7.00 -27.64
CA GLY A 498 -24.43 8.05 -26.67
C GLY A 498 -24.05 9.43 -27.23
N ILE A 499 -24.10 9.65 -28.54
CA ILE A 499 -23.65 10.87 -29.24
C ILE A 499 -24.71 11.28 -30.28
N ALA A 500 -24.91 12.60 -30.47
CA ALA A 500 -25.74 13.13 -31.54
C ALA A 500 -24.86 13.55 -32.73
N VAL A 501 -25.25 13.17 -33.94
CA VAL A 501 -24.47 13.40 -35.15
C VAL A 501 -25.28 14.24 -36.12
N VAL A 502 -24.66 15.30 -36.67
CA VAL A 502 -25.20 16.04 -37.82
C VAL A 502 -24.43 15.58 -39.05
N LEU A 503 -25.15 15.00 -40.00
CA LEU A 503 -24.62 14.48 -41.24
C LEU A 503 -25.05 15.38 -42.40
N ILE A 504 -24.10 15.77 -43.24
CA ILE A 504 -24.39 16.48 -44.48
C ILE A 504 -23.89 15.62 -45.62
N THR A 505 -24.81 15.22 -46.50
CA THR A 505 -24.52 14.37 -47.65
C THR A 505 -24.86 15.10 -48.94
N THR A 506 -24.01 14.91 -49.95
CA THR A 506 -24.23 15.45 -51.28
C THR A 506 -24.40 14.29 -52.26
N SER A 507 -25.40 14.40 -53.13
CA SER A 507 -25.68 13.46 -54.20
C SER A 507 -25.52 14.16 -55.54
N ALA A 508 -24.62 13.63 -56.37
CA ALA A 508 -24.16 14.25 -57.61
C ALA A 508 -23.90 13.24 -58.73
N GLY A 509 -24.82 12.30 -59.00
CA GLY A 509 -24.60 11.23 -59.98
C GLY A 509 -23.43 10.29 -59.61
N ASN A 510 -23.72 9.02 -59.32
CA ASN A 510 -22.77 7.93 -59.01
C ASN A 510 -21.54 8.17 -58.09
N SER A 511 -21.39 9.32 -57.44
CA SER A 511 -20.39 9.58 -56.40
C SER A 511 -21.03 10.27 -55.18
N THR A 512 -20.76 9.73 -54.00
CA THR A 512 -21.24 10.22 -52.69
C THR A 512 -20.05 10.69 -51.87
N SER A 513 -19.99 11.99 -51.55
CA SER A 513 -19.06 12.53 -50.55
C SER A 513 -19.77 12.75 -49.22
N ARG A 514 -19.15 12.31 -48.11
CA ARG A 514 -19.69 12.38 -46.75
C ARG A 514 -18.86 13.34 -45.90
N LEU A 515 -19.53 14.30 -45.26
CA LEU A 515 -18.96 15.12 -44.18
C LEU A 515 -19.81 14.93 -42.92
N SER A 516 -19.18 14.62 -41.79
CA SER A 516 -19.85 14.34 -40.52
C SER A 516 -19.29 15.22 -39.40
N GLY A 517 -20.17 15.91 -38.67
CA GLY A 517 -19.85 16.55 -37.39
C GLY A 517 -20.40 15.70 -36.24
N ARG A 518 -19.54 15.30 -35.29
CA ARG A 518 -19.93 14.57 -34.07
C ARG A 518 -20.00 15.56 -32.90
N PHE A 519 -21.13 15.62 -32.20
CA PHE A 519 -21.40 16.63 -31.16
C PHE A 519 -21.71 16.00 -29.81
#